data_AF-A0A6N9RHG3-F1
#
_entry.id   AF-A0A6N9RHG3-F1
#
_cell.length_a   1.000
_cell.length_b   1.000
_cell.length_c   1.000
_cell.angle_alpha   90.00
_cell.angle_beta   90.00
_cell.angle_gamma   90.00
#
_symmetry.space_group_name_H-M   'P 1'
#
loop_
_entity.id
_entity.type
_entity.pdbx_description
1 polymer ?
#
loop_
_entity_poly.entity_id
_entity_poly.type
_entity_poly.pdbx_seq_one_letter_code
_entity_poly.pdbx_strand_id
1 'polypeptide(L)' 'MIQTQSKLDVADNTGAKSVMCIKVLGGSKRRYASVGDVIKVSIKEAAP' A
#
# COMPACT_ATOMS: atom_id res chain seq x y z
N MET A 1 -3.06 10.80 -2.14
CA MET A 1 -3.93 10.37 -1.03
C MET A 1 -4.24 8.89 -1.24
N ILE A 2 -3.94 8.03 -0.27
CA ILE A 2 -4.12 6.58 -0.34
C ILE A 2 -5.11 6.17 0.75
N GLN A 3 -6.05 5.28 0.44
CA GLN A 3 -7.00 4.70 1.39
C GLN A 3 -7.02 3.19 1.28
N THR A 4 -7.75 2.53 2.18
CA THR A 4 -8.00 1.08 2.10
C THR A 4 -8.61 0.74 0.73
N GLN A 5 -8.20 -0.37 0.13
CA GLN A 5 -8.56 -0.84 -1.21
C GLN A 5 -7.98 -0.03 -2.39
N SER A 6 -7.16 0.99 -2.15
CA SER A 6 -6.37 1.60 -3.23
C SER A 6 -5.36 0.60 -3.80
N LYS A 7 -5.34 0.43 -5.13
CA LYS A 7 -4.26 -0.25 -5.85
C LYS A 7 -3.11 0.72 -6.13
N LEU A 8 -1.87 0.24 -5.98
CA LEU A 8 -0.65 1.01 -6.14
C LEU A 8 0.37 0.16 -6.90
N ASP A 9 1.16 0.82 -7.74
CA ASP A 9 2.35 0.22 -8.35
C ASP A 9 3.51 0.26 -7.35
N VAL A 10 4.33 -0.78 -7.39
CA VAL A 10 5.51 -0.89 -6.53
C VAL A 10 6.73 -0.36 -7.29
N ALA A 11 7.41 0.62 -6.68
CA ALA A 11 8.65 1.20 -7.20
C ALA A 11 9.86 0.69 -6.43
N ASP A 12 10.03 -0.64 -6.39
CA ASP A 12 11.15 -1.31 -5.76
C ASP A 12 11.66 -2.49 -6.62
N ASN A 13 12.68 -3.19 -6.14
CA ASN A 13 13.28 -4.36 -6.77
C ASN A 13 13.03 -5.67 -6.00
N THR A 14 11.96 -5.75 -5.20
CA THR A 14 11.61 -6.93 -4.40
C THR A 14 10.89 -8.02 -5.19
N GLY A 15 10.45 -7.71 -6.40
CA GLY A 15 9.64 -8.59 -7.25
C GLY A 15 8.13 -8.33 -7.14
N ALA A 16 7.64 -7.57 -6.16
CA ALA A 16 6.25 -7.12 -6.18
C ALA A 16 6.05 -6.09 -7.30
N LYS A 17 4.94 -6.21 -8.05
CA LYS A 17 4.60 -5.27 -9.14
C LYS A 17 3.44 -4.37 -8.79
N SER A 18 2.37 -4.97 -8.27
CA SER A 18 1.19 -4.23 -7.82
C SER A 18 0.71 -4.71 -6.47
N VAL A 19 0.24 -3.77 -5.66
CA VAL A 19 -0.23 -4.00 -4.29
C VAL A 19 -1.57 -3.32 -4.05
N MET A 20 -2.31 -3.82 -3.07
CA MET A 20 -3.53 -3.18 -2.58
C MET A 20 -3.38 -2.83 -1.11
N CYS A 21 -3.67 -1.58 -0.74
CA CYS A 21 -3.68 -1.13 0.64
C CYS A 21 -4.80 -1.83 1.42
N ILE A 22 -4.45 -2.46 2.55
CA ILE A 22 -5.41 -3.11 3.46
C ILE A 22 -5.58 -2.35 4.77
N LYS A 23 -4.62 -1.49 5.15
CA LYS A 23 -4.70 -0.63 6.34
C LYS A 23 -3.71 0.53 6.27
N VAL A 24 -4.18 1.73 6.56
CA VAL A 24 -3.32 2.89 6.85
C VAL A 24 -2.85 2.84 8.31
N LEU A 25 -1.55 2.99 8.56
CA LEU A 25 -0.98 2.97 9.92
C LEU A 25 -0.92 4.38 10.53
N GLY A 26 -0.76 4.47 11.84
CA GLY A 26 -0.66 5.74 12.57
C GLY A 26 -1.94 6.19 13.30
N GLY A 27 -2.82 5.26 13.66
CA GLY A 27 -3.97 5.53 14.54
C GLY A 27 -5.23 4.73 14.17
N SER A 28 -6.16 4.57 15.12
CA SER A 28 -7.41 3.81 14.92
C SER A 28 -8.43 4.50 14.02
N LYS A 29 -8.38 5.85 13.92
CA LYS A 29 -9.31 6.66 13.12
C LYS A 29 -8.71 7.19 11.81
N ARG A 30 -7.45 6.83 11.50
CA ARG A 30 -6.78 7.35 10.31
C ARG A 30 -7.33 6.70 9.05
N ARG A 31 -7.84 7.53 8.12
CA ARG A 31 -8.49 7.08 6.88
C ARG A 31 -7.60 7.18 5.65
N TYR A 32 -6.67 8.13 5.67
CA TYR A 32 -5.86 8.47 4.51
C TYR A 32 -4.37 8.49 4.85
N ALA A 33 -3.58 8.02 3.88
CA ALA A 33 -2.13 8.13 3.83
C ALA A 33 -1.69 9.13 2.75
N SER A 34 -0.54 9.75 3.01
CA SER A 34 0.19 10.69 2.16
C SER A 34 1.64 10.22 2.01
N VAL A 35 2.46 10.98 1.27
CA VAL A 35 3.87 10.62 1.07
C VAL A 35 4.58 10.59 2.44
N GLY A 36 5.35 9.54 2.69
CA GLY A 36 6.05 9.30 3.96
C GLY A 36 5.29 8.48 4.99
N ASP A 37 3.99 8.23 4.78
CA ASP A 37 3.20 7.36 5.66
C ASP A 37 3.43 5.87 5.34
N VAL A 38 3.40 5.04 6.39
CA VAL A 38 3.50 3.58 6.25
C VAL A 38 2.09 2.96 6.16
N ILE A 39 1.92 2.03 5.23
CA ILE A 39 0.67 1.30 5.02
C ILE A 39 0.92 -0.20 5.05
N LYS A 40 -0.07 -1.00 5.47
CA LYS A 40 -0.08 -2.45 5.23
C LYS A 40 -0.70 -2.72 3.87
N VAL A 41 -0.07 -3.60 3.12
CA VAL A 41 -0.51 -3.96 1.76
C VAL A 41 -0.63 -5.48 1.61
N SER A 42 -1.40 -5.88 0.60
CA SER A 42 -1.40 -7.25 0.06
C SER A 42 -0.88 -7.22 -1.37
N ILE A 43 0.01 -8.16 -1.71
CA ILE A 43 0.54 -8.31 -3.07
C ILE A 43 -0.59 -8.80 -3.99
N LYS A 44 -0.74 -8.16 -5.16
CA LYS A 44 -1.73 -8.52 -6.20
C LYS A 44 -1.08 -9.06 -7.47
N GLU A 45 0.12 -8.62 -7.76
CA GLU A 45 0.96 -9.18 -8.82
C GLU A 45 2.42 -9.15 -8.38
N ALA A 46 3.15 -10.22 -8.70
CA ALA A 46 4.59 -10.34 -8.48
C ALA A 46 5.26 -10.86 -9.77
N ALA A 47 6.55 -10.56 -9.92
CA ALA A 47 7.42 -11.28 -10.84
C ALA A 47 7.52 -12.76 -10.40
N PRO A 48 7.64 -13.71 -11.35
CA PRO A 48 7.85 -15.12 -11.06
C PRO A 48 9.07 -15.38 -10.17
#